data_AF-A0A2M8EKU0-F1
#
_entry.id   AF-A0A2M8EKU0-F1
#
_cell.length_a   1.000
_cell.length_b   1.000
_cell.length_c   1.000
_cell.angle_alpha   90.00
_cell.angle_beta   90.00
_cell.angle_gamma   90.00
#
_symmetry.space_group_name_H-M   'P 1'
#
loop_
_entity.id
_entity.type
_entity.pdbx_description
1 polymer ?
#
loop_
_entity_poly.entity_id
_entity_poly.type
_entity_poly.pdbx_seq_one_letter_code
_entity_poly.pdbx_strand_id
1 'polypeptide(L)' 'WKKAKKFKVREYSRCLKCGRARGYMQTFKLCRVCFRELAHEGFLPGVRKASW' A
#
# COMPACT_ATOMS: atom_id res chain seq x y z
N TRP A 1 12.72 -6.44 -4.48
CA TRP A 1 11.58 -7.38 -4.57
C TRP A 1 11.05 -7.56 -5.99
N LYS A 2 11.44 -6.71 -6.93
CA LYS A 2 11.06 -6.78 -8.34
C LYS A 2 11.50 -8.05 -9.09
N LYS A 3 12.41 -8.85 -8.51
CA LYS A 3 12.75 -10.18 -9.01
C LYS A 3 11.78 -11.23 -8.45
N ALA A 4 11.26 -12.07 -9.33
CA ALA A 4 10.46 -13.24 -8.98
C ALA A 4 11.23 -14.13 -7.99
N LYS A 5 10.52 -14.69 -7.02
CA LYS A 5 11.09 -15.57 -6.00
C LYS A 5 11.12 -17.01 -6.51
N LYS A 6 12.11 -17.80 -6.07
CA LYS A 6 12.26 -19.22 -6.42
C LYS A 6 11.01 -20.05 -6.09
N PHE A 7 10.30 -19.68 -5.03
CA PHE A 7 9.07 -20.35 -4.60
C PHE A 7 7.96 -19.31 -4.41
N LYS A 8 6.76 -19.61 -4.91
CA LYS A 8 5.58 -18.74 -4.83
C LYS A 8 5.22 -18.34 -3.40
N VAL A 9 5.36 -19.25 -2.44
CA VAL A 9 5.07 -19.01 -1.01
C VAL A 9 5.97 -17.91 -0.40
N ARG A 10 7.12 -17.61 -1.01
CA ARG A 10 8.03 -16.55 -0.56
C ARG A 10 7.70 -15.17 -1.12
N GLU A 11 6.62 -15.04 -1.87
CA GLU A 11 6.12 -13.75 -2.33
C GLU A 11 5.36 -13.04 -1.21
N TYR A 12 5.59 -11.73 -1.11
CA TYR A 12 4.92 -10.90 -0.13
C TYR A 12 4.70 -9.52 -0.71
N SER A 13 3.55 -8.96 -0.36
CA SER A 13 3.14 -7.66 -0.82
C SER A 13 3.98 -6.56 -0.19
N ARG A 14 4.32 -5.56 -1.01
CA ARG A 14 5.09 -4.41 -0.60
C ARG A 14 4.46 -3.16 -1.17
N CYS A 15 4.50 -2.09 -0.40
CA CYS A 15 4.08 -0.76 -0.86
C CYS A 15 4.81 -0.38 -2.15
N LEU A 16 4.08 0.10 -3.15
CA LEU A 16 4.65 0.54 -4.42
C LEU A 16 5.50 1.81 -4.28
N LYS A 17 5.13 2.74 -3.39
CA LYS A 17 5.83 4.02 -3.16
C LYS A 17 7.11 3.83 -2.34
N CYS A 18 7.03 3.17 -1.19
CA CYS A 18 8.15 3.11 -0.22
C CYS A 18 8.72 1.71 0.06
N GLY A 19 8.15 0.63 -0.52
CA GLY A 19 8.67 -0.73 -0.36
C GLY A 19 8.40 -1.40 1.00
N ARG A 20 7.62 -0.77 1.89
CA ARG A 20 7.29 -1.31 3.21
C ARG A 20 6.55 -2.65 3.11
N ALA A 21 7.00 -3.64 3.88
CA ALA A 21 6.48 -5.02 3.84
C ALA A 21 5.27 -5.29 4.75
N ARG A 22 4.98 -4.40 5.72
CA ARG A 22 3.89 -4.56 6.68
C ARG A 22 2.87 -3.42 6.56
N GLY A 23 1.64 -3.70 6.97
CA GLY A 23 0.53 -2.75 6.90
C GLY A 23 0.22 -2.34 5.46
N TYR A 24 0.21 -3.32 4.57
CA TYR A 24 -0.08 -3.16 3.14
C TYR A 24 -1.59 -3.26 2.91
N MET A 25 -2.15 -2.27 2.24
CA MET A 25 -3.55 -2.25 1.82
C MET A 25 -3.63 -2.76 0.38
N GLN A 26 -4.28 -3.90 0.18
CA GLN A 26 -4.28 -4.59 -1.11
C GLN A 26 -5.00 -3.80 -2.22
N THR A 27 -6.13 -3.15 -1.90
CA THR A 27 -6.92 -2.34 -2.84
C THR A 27 -6.10 -1.18 -3.42
N PHE A 28 -5.34 -0.49 -2.58
CA PHE A 28 -4.57 0.70 -2.97
C PHE A 28 -3.11 0.39 -3.31
N LYS A 29 -2.63 -0.84 -3.06
CA LYS A 29 -1.24 -1.27 -3.22
C LYS A 29 -0.20 -0.40 -2.51
N LEU A 30 -0.60 0.20 -1.39
CA LEU A 30 0.20 1.12 -0.58
C LEU A 30 0.32 0.62 0.86
N CYS A 31 1.31 1.13 1.60
CA CYS A 31 1.33 0.94 3.05
C CYS A 31 0.42 1.96 3.74
N ARG A 32 0.03 1.69 4.99
CA ARG A 32 -0.81 2.57 5.81
C ARG A 32 -0.33 4.02 5.93
N VAL A 33 0.98 4.27 5.83
CA VAL A 33 1.56 5.61 5.96
C VAL A 33 1.39 6.37 4.65
N CYS A 34 1.86 5.81 3.54
CA CYS A 34 1.72 6.43 2.23
C CYS A 34 0.26 6.56 1.81
N PHE A 35 -0.60 5.62 2.20
CA PHE A 35 -2.05 5.75 2.02
C PHE A 35 -2.59 6.98 2.75
N ARG A 36 -2.22 7.16 4.02
CA ARG A 36 -2.67 8.30 4.82
C ARG A 36 -2.18 9.63 4.23
N GLU A 37 -0.91 9.73 3.86
CA GLU A 37 -0.34 10.91 3.19
C GLU A 37 -1.12 11.26 1.91
N LEU A 38 -1.27 10.29 1.00
CA LEU A 38 -1.99 10.49 -0.27
C LEU A 38 -3.48 10.78 -0.08
N ALA A 39 -4.11 10.22 0.96
CA ALA A 39 -5.49 10.52 1.30
C ALA A 39 -5.65 11.94 1.84
N HIS A 40 -4.68 12.44 2.60
CA HIS A 40 -4.67 13.83 3.07
C HIS A 40 -4.39 14.82 1.95
N GLU A 41 -3.50 14.46 1.01
CA GLU A 41 -3.18 15.26 -0.17
C GLU A 41 -4.30 15.24 -1.23
N GLY A 42 -5.28 14.33 -1.12
CA GLY A 42 -6.40 14.22 -2.06
C GLY A 42 -6.09 13.43 -3.35
N PHE A 43 -4.95 12.74 -3.42
CA PHE A 43 -4.57 11.91 -4.57
C PHE A 43 -5.34 10.59 -4.67
N LEU A 44 -6.03 10.18 -3.59
CA LEU A 44 -6.83 8.96 -3.56
C LEU A 44 -8.32 9.30 -3.82
N PRO A 45 -8.83 9.07 -5.04
CA PRO A 45 -10.19 9.44 -5.39
C PRO A 45 -11.21 8.65 -4.55
N GLY A 46 -12.24 9.33 -4.06
CA GLY A 46 -13.31 8.73 -3.26
C GLY A 46 -12.93 8.44 -1.81
N VAL A 47 -11.68 8.66 -1.39
CA VAL A 47 -11.26 8.51 0.01
C VAL A 47 -11.49 9.82 0.74
N ARG A 48 -12.36 9.80 1.74
CA ARG A 48 -12.58 10.90 2.68
C ARG A 48 -12.34 10.44 4.11
N LYS A 49 -12.03 11.37 5.02
CA LYS A 49 -12.03 11.08 6.46
C LYS A 49 -13.44 10.64 6.86
N ALA A 50 -13.54 9.48 7.48
CA ALA A 50 -14.81 8.99 7.99
C ALA A 50 -15.16 9.72 9.30
N SER A 51 -16.41 10.16 9.41
CA SER A 51 -17.00 10.77 10.60
C SER A 51 -18.34 10.10 10.82
N TRP A 52 -18.51 9.48 11.99
CA TRP A 52 -19.76 8.88 12.45
C TRP A 52 -20.00 9.33 13.88
#